data_AF-A0A6L8T293-F1
#
_entry.id   AF-A0A6L8T293-F1
#
_cell.length_a   1.000
_cell.length_b   1.000
_cell.length_c   1.000
_cell.angle_alpha   90.00
_cell.angle_beta   90.00
_cell.angle_gamma   90.00
#
_symmetry.space_group_name_H-M   'P 1'
#
loop_
_entity.id
_entity.type
_entity.pdbx_description
1 polymer ?
#
loop_
_entity_poly.entity_id
_entity_poly.type
_entity_poly.pdbx_seq_one_letter_code
_entity_poly.pdbx_strand_id
1 'polypeptide(L)'
;MNVTKDGIKDRQLHIEDYLQMVSAEQKEYAEVSAHQRIAENNDIITDFQTDRLMEKILSNDNLNQAYKKVKSNKGAGGVDGMSVDELLSFLRNNGVQLKQQLMDGKYKPNPVRRVEIPKETKGEFRKLGVPTVVDRVFQQAITQVLSPIYEEQFSENSYGFRPGRGAHDALKQCQTNVNDGYGYVVDMDLEKFFDTVCQSKLIEVLSRTIKDGRVISLIHKYLNAGVISRGVFERTEVGMPQGGLCKA
;
A
#
# COMPACT_ATOMS: atom_id res chain seq x y z
N MET A 1 -79.88 -2.72 -45.88
CA MET A 1 -80.89 -3.79 -45.72
C MET A 1 -80.15 -5.06 -45.34
N ASN A 2 -80.48 -5.56 -44.15
CA ASN A 2 -80.43 -6.94 -43.62
C ASN A 2 -79.16 -7.80 -43.77
N VAL A 3 -78.64 -8.55 -42.77
CA VAL A 3 -78.72 -8.66 -41.30
C VAL A 3 -78.09 -10.04 -40.96
N THR A 4 -77.34 -10.13 -39.84
CA THR A 4 -76.95 -11.32 -39.03
C THR A 4 -75.90 -12.31 -39.61
N LYS A 5 -74.95 -12.89 -38.84
CA LYS A 5 -74.82 -13.07 -37.38
C LYS A 5 -73.39 -13.51 -36.97
N ASP A 6 -73.04 -13.11 -35.74
CA ASP A 6 -72.28 -13.81 -34.68
C ASP A 6 -70.86 -14.37 -34.90
N GLY A 7 -70.00 -14.03 -33.92
CA GLY A 7 -68.97 -14.95 -33.44
C GLY A 7 -67.63 -14.33 -33.08
N ILE A 8 -67.54 -13.61 -31.95
CA ILE A 8 -66.27 -13.33 -31.27
C ILE A 8 -65.70 -14.70 -30.83
N LYS A 9 -64.56 -15.09 -31.39
CA LYS A 9 -63.73 -16.19 -30.88
C LYS A 9 -62.34 -15.66 -30.61
N ASP A 10 -62.11 -15.38 -29.33
CA ASP A 10 -60.80 -15.24 -28.72
C ASP A 10 -59.88 -16.36 -29.20
N ARG A 11 -58.77 -15.97 -29.85
CA ARG A 11 -57.66 -16.89 -30.07
C ARG A 11 -56.88 -16.96 -28.76
N GLN A 12 -57.15 -18.01 -28.00
CA GLN A 12 -56.28 -18.52 -26.94
C GLN A 12 -54.87 -18.73 -27.51
N LEU A 13 -53.91 -17.97 -27.01
CA LEU A 13 -52.51 -18.38 -27.04
C LEU A 13 -52.29 -19.29 -25.83
N HIS A 14 -52.03 -20.56 -26.10
CA HIS A 14 -51.67 -21.57 -25.12
C HIS A 14 -50.51 -21.06 -24.24
N ILE A 15 -50.79 -20.91 -22.95
CA ILE A 15 -49.82 -20.82 -21.87
C ILE A 15 -49.79 -22.19 -21.22
N GLU A 16 -48.75 -22.95 -21.52
CA GLU A 16 -48.26 -24.19 -20.88
C GLU A 16 -47.08 -24.57 -21.78
N ASP A 17 -45.83 -24.29 -21.38
CA ASP A 17 -45.11 -25.23 -20.54
C ASP A 17 -44.25 -24.57 -19.45
N TYR A 18 -44.33 -25.25 -18.32
CA TYR A 18 -43.73 -24.98 -17.04
C TYR A 18 -42.19 -25.01 -17.05
N LEU A 19 -41.66 -24.15 -16.17
CA LEU A 19 -40.47 -24.37 -15.35
C LEU A 19 -40.24 -25.85 -15.07
N GLN A 20 -39.17 -26.41 -15.63
CA GLN A 20 -38.53 -27.59 -15.07
C GLN A 20 -37.10 -27.23 -14.68
N MET A 21 -36.93 -26.88 -13.40
CA MET A 21 -35.68 -27.09 -12.67
C MET A 21 -35.30 -28.55 -12.82
N VAL A 22 -34.26 -28.83 -13.61
CA VAL A 22 -33.57 -30.11 -13.54
C VAL A 22 -32.36 -29.91 -12.63
N SER A 23 -32.55 -30.34 -11.38
CA SER A 23 -31.48 -30.61 -10.43
C SER A 23 -30.59 -31.70 -11.00
N ALA A 24 -29.31 -31.37 -11.21
CA ALA A 24 -28.23 -32.33 -11.25
C ALA A 24 -27.16 -31.82 -10.28
N GLU A 25 -27.41 -32.05 -9.00
CA GLU A 25 -26.36 -32.16 -7.99
C GLU A 25 -25.37 -33.24 -8.46
N GLN A 26 -24.32 -32.83 -9.16
CA GLN A 26 -23.02 -33.47 -8.99
C GLN A 26 -22.22 -32.56 -8.07
N LYS A 27 -22.29 -32.92 -6.78
CA LYS A 27 -21.30 -32.57 -5.77
C LYS A 27 -19.95 -33.06 -6.27
N GLU A 28 -19.20 -32.15 -6.87
CA GLU A 28 -17.75 -32.23 -6.86
C GLU A 28 -17.29 -30.88 -6.32
N TYR A 29 -16.67 -30.92 -5.15
CA TYR A 29 -16.06 -29.76 -4.52
C TYR A 29 -14.97 -29.26 -5.48
N ALA A 30 -15.32 -28.32 -6.36
CA ALA A 30 -14.32 -27.50 -7.02
C ALA A 30 -13.68 -26.69 -5.90
N GLU A 31 -12.51 -27.16 -5.46
CA GLU A 31 -11.62 -26.42 -4.58
C GLU A 31 -11.60 -24.98 -5.05
N VAL A 32 -12.06 -24.08 -4.17
CA VAL A 32 -11.94 -22.65 -4.36
C VAL A 32 -10.46 -22.40 -4.56
N SER A 33 -10.05 -22.19 -5.81
CA SER A 33 -8.69 -21.79 -6.15
C SER A 33 -8.44 -20.50 -5.39
N ALA A 34 -7.73 -20.65 -4.27
CA ALA A 34 -7.36 -19.56 -3.40
C ALA A 34 -6.64 -18.56 -4.30
N HIS A 35 -7.18 -17.34 -4.37
CA HIS A 35 -6.53 -16.21 -5.02
C HIS A 35 -5.03 -16.28 -4.74
N GLN A 36 -4.22 -16.50 -5.79
CA GLN A 36 -2.77 -16.46 -5.69
C GLN A 36 -2.43 -15.02 -5.31
N ARG A 37 -2.23 -14.81 -4.00
CA ARG A 37 -1.89 -13.52 -3.41
C ARG A 37 -0.47 -13.18 -3.85
N ILE A 38 -0.14 -11.90 -3.86
CA ILE A 38 1.22 -11.37 -4.11
C ILE A 38 2.27 -11.99 -3.14
N ALA A 39 1.82 -12.59 -2.04
CA ALA A 39 2.62 -13.48 -1.21
C ALA A 39 2.30 -14.95 -1.56
N GLU A 40 3.30 -15.65 -2.11
CA GLU A 40 3.20 -17.07 -2.49
C GLU A 40 3.25 -18.01 -1.27
N ASN A 41 3.79 -17.55 -0.14
CA ASN A 41 3.89 -18.34 1.09
C ASN A 41 2.88 -17.84 2.13
N ASN A 42 1.91 -18.70 2.48
CA ASN A 42 1.06 -18.56 3.67
C ASN A 42 1.78 -19.00 4.96
N ASP A 43 3.11 -19.14 4.91
CA ASP A 43 3.90 -19.35 6.10
C ASP A 43 3.72 -18.12 6.99
N ILE A 44 2.80 -18.23 7.93
CA ILE A 44 2.83 -17.45 9.14
C ILE A 44 4.12 -17.93 9.81
N ILE A 45 5.25 -17.34 9.45
CA ILE A 45 6.53 -17.58 10.10
C ILE A 45 6.34 -17.07 11.52
N THR A 46 5.87 -17.97 12.39
CA THR A 46 5.59 -17.73 13.81
C THR A 46 6.87 -17.49 14.61
N ASP A 47 8.04 -17.62 13.97
CA ASP A 47 9.34 -17.56 14.61
C ASP A 47 10.04 -16.20 14.50
N PHE A 48 9.48 -15.24 13.75
CA PHE A 48 9.81 -13.85 14.04
C PHE A 48 9.19 -13.53 15.39
N GLN A 49 9.99 -13.60 16.44
CA GLN A 49 9.76 -12.92 17.71
C GLN A 49 9.40 -11.46 17.39
N THR A 50 8.09 -11.26 17.20
CA THR A 50 7.43 -9.99 16.87
C THR A 50 7.20 -9.18 18.14
N ASP A 51 7.67 -9.72 19.26
CA ASP A 51 7.85 -9.01 20.50
C ASP A 51 9.06 -8.08 20.34
N ARG A 52 8.82 -6.81 20.64
CA ARG A 52 9.83 -5.75 20.70
C ARG A 52 10.31 -5.17 19.37
N LEU A 53 9.47 -5.15 18.33
CA LEU A 53 9.79 -4.47 17.07
C LEU A 53 10.05 -2.98 17.26
N MET A 54 9.27 -2.30 18.12
CA MET A 54 9.49 -0.89 18.42
C MET A 54 10.90 -0.64 18.97
N GLU A 55 11.38 -1.50 19.85
CA GLU A 55 12.72 -1.42 20.45
C GLU A 55 13.82 -1.61 19.40
N LYS A 56 13.61 -2.53 18.44
CA LYS A 56 14.52 -2.70 17.29
C LYS A 56 14.53 -1.44 16.41
N ILE A 57 13.36 -0.88 16.10
CA ILE A 57 13.22 0.35 15.29
C ILE A 57 13.93 1.53 15.97
N LEU A 58 13.78 1.67 17.29
CA LEU A 58 14.34 2.79 18.07
C LEU A 58 15.76 2.56 18.61
N SER A 59 16.37 1.42 18.27
CA SER A 59 17.76 1.14 18.61
C SER A 59 18.69 2.23 18.06
N ASN A 60 19.75 2.55 18.81
CA ASN A 60 20.68 3.62 18.43
C ASN A 60 21.34 3.33 17.08
N ASP A 61 21.71 2.07 16.82
CA ASP A 61 22.34 1.68 15.56
C ASP A 61 21.39 1.85 14.38
N ASN A 62 20.15 1.37 14.49
CA ASN A 62 19.15 1.52 13.42
C ASN A 62 18.85 2.99 13.12
N LEU A 63 18.61 3.81 14.16
CA LEU A 63 18.36 5.24 13.96
C LEU A 63 19.55 5.97 13.36
N ASN A 64 20.78 5.59 13.71
CA ASN A 64 21.99 6.15 13.10
C ASN A 64 22.08 5.79 11.61
N GLN A 65 21.73 4.56 11.22
CA GLN A 65 21.68 4.16 9.82
C GLN A 65 20.56 4.89 9.06
N ALA A 66 19.38 5.01 9.66
CA ALA A 66 18.26 5.78 9.11
C ALA A 66 18.65 7.25 8.90
N TYR A 67 19.30 7.88 9.87
CA TYR A 67 19.82 9.24 9.74
C TYR A 67 20.81 9.37 8.58
N LYS A 68 21.78 8.45 8.47
CA LYS A 68 22.77 8.47 7.37
C LYS A 68 22.11 8.35 6.00
N LYS A 69 21.11 7.46 5.87
CA LYS A 69 20.37 7.25 4.61
C LYS A 69 19.50 8.47 4.25
N VAL A 70 18.80 9.07 5.22
CA VAL A 70 18.06 10.32 5.00
C VAL A 70 19.02 11.46 4.61
N LYS A 71 20.21 11.50 5.21
CA LYS A 71 21.23 12.50 4.89
C LYS A 71 21.79 12.31 3.47
N SER A 72 22.07 11.07 3.06
CA SER A 72 22.58 10.79 1.71
C SER A 72 21.55 11.06 0.63
N ASN A 73 20.28 10.78 0.89
CA ASN A 73 19.20 10.99 -0.08
C ASN A 73 19.03 12.47 -0.44
N LYS A 74 19.44 13.37 0.48
CA LYS A 74 19.17 14.82 0.42
C LYS A 74 17.67 15.07 0.25
N GLY A 75 17.23 16.31 0.40
CA GLY A 75 15.81 16.62 0.17
C GLY A 75 15.37 17.87 0.88
N ALA A 76 14.33 18.48 0.32
CA ALA A 76 13.72 19.68 0.88
C ALA A 76 13.15 19.39 2.29
N GLY A 77 13.13 20.44 3.11
CA GLY A 77 12.40 20.43 4.38
C GLY A 77 10.92 20.11 4.17
N GLY A 78 10.32 19.56 5.23
CA GLY A 78 8.89 19.32 5.28
C GLY A 78 8.12 20.62 5.49
N VAL A 79 7.03 20.55 6.25
CA VAL A 79 6.23 21.73 6.64
C VAL A 79 6.98 22.64 7.63
N ASP A 80 7.93 22.07 8.37
CA ASP A 80 8.77 22.73 9.38
C ASP A 80 9.93 23.54 8.78
N GLY A 81 10.19 23.38 7.48
CA GLY A 81 11.30 24.05 6.79
C GLY A 81 12.69 23.58 7.22
N MET A 82 12.80 22.67 8.19
CA MET A 82 14.06 22.18 8.72
C MET A 82 14.86 21.48 7.63
N SER A 83 16.13 21.85 7.52
CA SER A 83 17.07 21.22 6.61
C SER A 83 17.64 19.92 7.18
N VAL A 84 18.25 19.12 6.29
CA VAL A 84 18.95 17.90 6.70
C VAL A 84 20.18 18.20 7.57
N ASP A 85 20.78 19.38 7.44
CA ASP A 85 21.98 19.76 8.19
C ASP A 85 21.67 20.15 9.64
N GLU A 86 20.48 20.72 9.89
CA GLU A 86 20.00 21.07 11.23
C GLU A 86 19.50 19.86 12.03
N LEU A 87 19.19 18.76 11.34
CA LEU A 87 18.62 17.53 11.91
C LEU A 87 19.47 16.95 13.04
N LEU A 88 20.80 16.94 12.91
CA LEU A 88 21.68 16.35 13.91
C LEU A 88 21.59 17.09 15.25
N SER A 89 21.62 18.41 15.20
CA SER A 89 21.50 19.27 16.38
C SER A 89 20.13 19.10 17.03
N PHE A 90 19.07 19.04 16.21
CA PHE A 90 17.71 18.81 16.69
C PHE A 90 17.56 17.44 17.38
N LEU A 91 18.07 16.37 16.77
CA LEU A 91 18.01 15.01 17.34
C LEU A 91 18.86 14.87 18.61
N ARG A 92 19.97 15.60 18.74
CA ARG A 92 20.75 15.61 19.99
C ARG A 92 19.97 16.20 21.15
N ASN A 93 19.23 17.29 20.91
CA ASN A 93 18.49 17.99 21.96
C ASN A 93 17.15 17.30 22.28
N ASN A 94 16.45 16.78 21.27
CA ASN A 94 15.08 16.27 21.41
C ASN A 94 14.97 14.74 21.29
N GLY A 95 16.03 14.05 20.88
CA GLY A 95 15.97 12.64 20.51
C GLY A 95 15.52 11.71 21.64
N VAL A 96 15.96 11.96 22.88
CA VAL A 96 15.55 11.17 24.05
C VAL A 96 14.04 11.30 24.29
N GLN A 97 13.52 12.53 24.25
CA GLN A 97 12.10 12.80 24.41
C GLN A 97 11.28 12.19 23.27
N LEU A 98 11.73 12.31 22.03
CA LEU A 98 11.07 11.73 20.86
C LEU A 98 10.99 10.20 20.94
N LYS A 99 12.09 9.55 21.35
CA LYS A 99 12.10 8.09 21.59
C LYS A 99 11.09 7.71 22.66
N GLN A 100 11.05 8.43 23.78
CA GLN A 100 10.09 8.14 24.84
C GLN A 100 8.65 8.32 24.35
N GLN A 101 8.36 9.38 23.59
CA GLN A 101 7.04 9.59 23.01
C GLN A 101 6.63 8.49 22.03
N LEU A 102 7.58 7.94 21.26
CA LEU A 102 7.35 6.81 20.36
C LEU A 102 7.07 5.53 21.15
N MET A 103 7.86 5.26 22.20
CA MET A 103 7.67 4.11 23.10
C MET A 103 6.33 4.16 23.83
N ASP A 104 5.93 5.33 24.30
CA ASP A 104 4.65 5.58 24.98
C ASP A 104 3.45 5.65 24.01
N GLY A 105 3.69 5.60 22.70
CA GLY A 105 2.64 5.78 21.68
C GLY A 105 2.01 7.17 21.68
N LYS A 106 2.67 8.18 22.27
CA LYS A 106 2.21 9.59 22.32
C LYS A 106 2.69 10.43 21.14
N TYR A 107 3.66 9.93 20.38
CA TYR A 107 4.18 10.62 19.21
C TYR A 107 3.06 10.90 18.19
N LYS A 108 3.06 12.12 17.64
CA LYS A 108 2.15 12.57 16.59
C LYS A 108 3.00 13.04 15.40
N PRO A 109 2.97 12.32 14.27
CA PRO A 109 3.64 12.76 13.05
C PRO A 109 3.15 14.11 12.58
N ASN A 110 4.03 14.87 11.93
CA ASN A 110 3.62 16.13 11.31
C ASN A 110 2.94 15.87 9.96
N PRO A 111 2.02 16.74 9.53
CA PRO A 111 1.46 16.66 8.19
C PRO A 111 2.54 16.80 7.13
N VAL A 112 2.34 16.14 5.99
CA VAL A 112 3.28 16.22 4.87
C VAL A 112 3.05 17.49 4.06
N ARG A 113 4.12 18.08 3.53
CA ARG A 113 4.04 19.27 2.66
C ARG A 113 3.71 18.84 1.23
N ARG A 114 2.64 19.37 0.64
CA ARG A 114 2.29 19.09 -0.76
C ARG A 114 3.23 19.80 -1.72
N VAL A 115 3.79 19.05 -2.67
CA VAL A 115 4.60 19.56 -3.78
C VAL A 115 4.06 18.98 -5.07
N GLU A 116 3.79 19.82 -6.06
CA GLU A 116 3.34 19.40 -7.37
C GLU A 116 4.55 19.28 -8.30
N ILE A 117 4.78 18.09 -8.82
CA ILE A 117 5.86 17.82 -9.80
C ILE A 117 5.18 17.56 -11.15
N PRO A 118 5.48 18.33 -12.20
CA PRO A 118 4.90 18.10 -13.52
C PRO A 118 5.27 16.71 -14.04
N LYS A 119 4.31 16.01 -14.64
CA LYS A 119 4.57 14.81 -15.44
C LYS A 119 5.10 15.22 -16.83
N GLU A 120 5.60 14.24 -17.57
CA GLU A 120 5.99 14.42 -18.98
C GLU A 120 4.78 14.85 -19.83
N THR A 121 3.57 14.43 -19.46
CA THR A 121 2.32 14.89 -20.06
C THR A 121 1.95 16.30 -19.60
N LYS A 122 1.79 17.21 -20.57
CA LYS A 122 1.48 18.63 -20.32
C LYS A 122 0.14 18.78 -19.57
N GLY A 123 0.18 19.38 -18.38
CA GLY A 123 -1.01 19.66 -17.56
C GLY A 123 -1.29 18.63 -16.47
N GLU A 124 -0.58 17.50 -16.43
CA GLU A 124 -0.68 16.55 -15.33
C GLU A 124 0.44 16.76 -14.29
N PHE A 125 0.06 16.72 -13.01
CA PHE A 125 0.99 16.89 -11.89
C PHE A 125 0.95 15.66 -10.97
N ARG A 126 2.12 15.20 -10.53
CA ARG A 126 2.29 14.27 -9.41
C ARG A 126 2.26 15.06 -8.11
N LYS A 127 1.27 14.79 -7.27
CA LYS A 127 1.17 15.37 -5.93
C LYS A 127 2.07 14.57 -4.99
N LEU A 128 3.25 15.11 -4.68
CA LEU A 128 4.18 14.53 -3.71
C LEU A 128 3.88 15.08 -2.31
N GLY A 129 3.89 14.21 -1.31
CA GLY A 129 3.88 14.59 0.10
C GLY A 129 5.30 14.50 0.65
N VAL A 130 5.88 15.63 1.01
CA VAL A 130 7.23 15.70 1.62
C VAL A 130 7.08 15.75 3.15
N PRO A 131 7.40 14.66 3.88
CA PRO A 131 7.36 14.67 5.34
C PRO A 131 8.48 15.53 5.92
N THR A 132 8.39 15.86 7.21
CA THR A 132 9.49 16.50 7.96
C THR A 132 10.72 15.61 7.98
N VAL A 133 11.89 16.20 8.16
CA VAL A 133 13.14 15.42 8.14
C VAL A 133 13.18 14.41 9.28
N VAL A 134 12.64 14.78 10.45
CA VAL A 134 12.49 13.90 11.61
C VAL A 134 11.57 12.72 11.30
N ASP A 135 10.41 12.99 10.71
CA ASP A 135 9.47 11.94 10.29
C ASP A 135 10.10 10.99 9.26
N ARG A 136 10.90 11.52 8.32
CA ARG A 136 11.63 10.69 7.36
C ARG A 136 12.63 9.75 8.03
N VAL A 137 13.32 10.19 9.09
CA VAL A 137 14.23 9.31 9.85
C VAL A 137 13.46 8.16 10.50
N PHE A 138 12.34 8.45 11.15
CA PHE A 138 11.53 7.39 11.78
C PHE A 138 10.88 6.46 10.75
N GLN A 139 10.36 6.99 9.65
CA GLN A 139 9.87 6.19 8.53
C GLN A 139 10.97 5.28 7.97
N GLN A 140 12.16 5.83 7.74
CA GLN A 140 13.31 5.05 7.27
C GLN A 140 13.74 3.96 8.26
N ALA A 141 13.68 4.25 9.57
CA ALA A 141 13.99 3.29 10.63
C ALA A 141 12.96 2.16 10.69
N ILE A 142 11.67 2.47 10.48
CA ILE A 142 10.61 1.46 10.34
C ILE A 142 10.88 0.58 9.12
N THR A 143 11.15 1.19 7.96
CA THR A 143 11.44 0.45 6.71
C THR A 143 12.63 -0.48 6.88
N GLN A 144 13.72 -0.06 7.51
CA GLN A 144 14.91 -0.91 7.73
C GLN A 144 14.61 -2.19 8.51
N VAL A 145 13.66 -2.15 9.45
CA VAL A 145 13.27 -3.32 10.25
C VAL A 145 12.21 -4.16 9.55
N LEU A 146 11.25 -3.52 8.86
CA LEU A 146 10.14 -4.23 8.20
C LEU A 146 10.52 -4.83 6.85
N SER A 147 11.41 -4.19 6.09
CA SER A 147 11.85 -4.67 4.77
C SER A 147 12.31 -6.13 4.79
N PRO A 148 13.24 -6.59 5.65
CA PRO A 148 13.67 -7.98 5.65
C PRO A 148 12.53 -8.96 6.00
N ILE A 149 11.58 -8.56 6.84
CA ILE A 149 10.43 -9.41 7.23
C ILE A 149 9.49 -9.64 6.04
N TYR A 150 9.22 -8.59 5.26
CA TYR A 150 8.36 -8.70 4.08
C TYR A 150 9.08 -9.25 2.85
N GLU A 151 10.40 -9.12 2.77
CA GLU A 151 11.20 -9.65 1.66
C GLU A 151 11.09 -11.17 1.52
N GLU A 152 10.94 -11.88 2.64
CA GLU A 152 10.70 -13.34 2.68
C GLU A 152 9.29 -13.73 2.22
N GLN A 153 8.33 -12.79 2.23
CA GLN A 153 6.94 -13.03 1.86
C GLN A 153 6.61 -12.59 0.43
N PHE A 154 7.43 -11.72 -0.18
CA PHE A 154 7.16 -11.23 -1.53
C PHE A 154 7.39 -12.33 -2.58
N SER A 155 6.45 -12.46 -3.52
CA SER A 155 6.61 -13.33 -4.71
C SER A 155 7.93 -13.04 -5.44
N GLU A 156 8.53 -14.10 -5.99
CA GLU A 156 9.73 -14.01 -6.82
C GLU A 156 9.52 -13.15 -8.08
N ASN A 157 8.28 -13.05 -8.56
CA ASN A 157 7.89 -12.25 -9.72
C ASN A 157 7.61 -10.77 -9.40
N SER A 158 7.86 -10.34 -8.16
CA SER A 158 7.77 -8.93 -7.74
C SER A 158 9.13 -8.25 -7.82
N TYR A 159 9.27 -7.21 -8.63
CA TYR A 159 10.55 -6.53 -8.88
C TYR A 159 10.59 -5.07 -8.41
N GLY A 160 9.43 -4.46 -8.11
CA GLY A 160 9.34 -3.04 -7.79
C GLY A 160 9.70 -2.73 -6.33
N PHE A 161 10.50 -1.68 -6.11
CA PHE A 161 10.85 -1.14 -4.78
C PHE A 161 11.50 -2.16 -3.81
N ARG A 162 12.17 -3.18 -4.34
CA ARG A 162 12.85 -4.23 -3.55
C ARG A 162 14.36 -4.07 -3.60
N PRO A 163 15.08 -4.33 -2.49
CA PRO A 163 16.53 -4.29 -2.47
C PRO A 163 17.10 -5.39 -3.38
N GLY A 164 17.97 -5.02 -4.33
CA GLY A 164 18.65 -5.98 -5.20
C GLY A 164 17.83 -6.53 -6.36
N ARG A 165 16.59 -6.07 -6.57
CA ARG A 165 15.78 -6.38 -7.76
C ARG A 165 15.47 -5.09 -8.51
N GLY A 166 15.50 -5.15 -9.85
CA GLY A 166 15.24 -3.99 -10.70
C GLY A 166 14.44 -4.30 -11.96
N ALA A 167 14.16 -3.25 -12.73
CA ALA A 167 13.44 -3.36 -14.00
C ALA A 167 14.13 -4.32 -14.99
N HIS A 168 15.46 -4.39 -14.96
CA HIS A 168 16.22 -5.31 -15.81
C HIS A 168 15.95 -6.79 -15.48
N ASP A 169 15.69 -7.13 -14.22
CA ASP A 169 15.39 -8.51 -13.84
C ASP A 169 13.97 -8.89 -14.26
N ALA A 170 13.02 -7.95 -14.17
CA ALA A 170 11.68 -8.12 -14.71
C ALA A 170 11.71 -8.37 -16.23
N LEU A 171 12.53 -7.61 -16.97
CA LEU A 171 12.69 -7.81 -18.42
C LEU A 171 13.29 -9.18 -18.78
N LYS A 172 14.26 -9.67 -18.01
CA LYS A 172 14.81 -11.01 -18.20
C LYS A 172 13.74 -12.08 -18.01
N GLN A 173 12.91 -11.96 -16.98
CA GLN A 173 11.81 -12.90 -16.76
C GLN A 173 10.79 -12.87 -17.91
N CYS A 174 10.43 -11.68 -18.39
CA CYS A 174 9.58 -11.55 -19.58
C CYS A 174 10.19 -12.25 -20.80
N GLN A 175 11.50 -12.11 -21.01
CA GLN A 175 12.19 -12.79 -22.12
C GLN A 175 12.15 -14.31 -21.99
N THR A 176 12.34 -14.85 -20.79
CA THR A 176 12.20 -16.29 -20.51
C THR A 176 10.78 -16.76 -20.84
N ASN A 177 9.76 -16.05 -20.37
CA ASN A 177 8.36 -16.41 -20.64
C ASN A 177 8.05 -16.43 -22.16
N VAL A 178 8.57 -15.45 -22.91
CA VAL A 178 8.39 -15.43 -24.38
C VAL A 178 9.09 -16.63 -25.03
N ASN A 179 10.30 -17.00 -24.58
CA ASN A 179 11.03 -18.16 -25.07
C ASN A 179 10.31 -19.49 -24.75
N ASP A 180 9.59 -19.55 -23.62
CA ASP A 180 8.80 -20.70 -23.19
C ASP A 180 7.47 -20.84 -23.96
N GLY A 181 7.18 -19.92 -24.89
CA GLY A 181 6.02 -19.99 -25.79
C GLY A 181 4.82 -19.14 -25.37
N TYR A 182 4.94 -18.32 -24.31
CA TYR A 182 3.90 -17.37 -23.90
C TYR A 182 3.92 -16.13 -24.81
N GLY A 183 3.18 -16.19 -25.93
CA GLY A 183 3.15 -15.14 -26.95
C GLY A 183 2.16 -13.99 -26.73
N TYR A 184 1.36 -14.03 -25.66
CA TYR A 184 0.36 -13.01 -25.34
C TYR A 184 0.64 -12.40 -23.97
N VAL A 185 0.49 -11.07 -23.87
CA VAL A 185 0.68 -10.32 -22.63
C VAL A 185 -0.65 -9.68 -22.24
N VAL A 186 -0.99 -9.79 -20.96
CA VAL A 186 -2.10 -9.05 -20.36
C VAL A 186 -1.50 -7.89 -19.58
N ASP A 187 -1.68 -6.67 -20.09
CA ASP A 187 -1.23 -5.45 -19.44
C ASP A 187 -2.29 -4.96 -18.46
N MET A 188 -1.88 -4.70 -17.22
CA MET A 188 -2.75 -4.23 -16.14
C MET A 188 -2.04 -3.10 -15.39
N ASP A 189 -2.63 -1.91 -15.42
CA ASP A 189 -2.17 -0.75 -14.64
C ASP A 189 -3.27 -0.27 -13.69
N LEU A 190 -2.85 0.19 -12.51
CA LEU A 190 -3.76 0.71 -11.49
C LEU A 190 -3.70 2.23 -11.48
N GLU A 191 -4.77 2.88 -11.93
CA GLU A 191 -4.84 4.34 -11.93
C GLU A 191 -4.73 4.89 -10.50
N LYS A 192 -3.79 5.82 -10.29
CA LYS A 192 -3.60 6.56 -9.03
C LYS A 192 -3.52 5.62 -7.81
N PHE A 193 -2.81 4.50 -7.92
CA PHE A 193 -2.67 3.49 -6.87
C PHE A 193 -2.52 4.09 -5.46
N PHE A 194 -1.56 5.00 -5.26
CA PHE A 194 -1.30 5.59 -3.95
C PHE A 194 -2.42 6.52 -3.45
N ASP A 195 -3.21 7.13 -4.33
CA ASP A 195 -4.31 8.02 -3.91
C ASP A 195 -5.58 7.22 -3.56
N THR A 196 -5.71 5.97 -4.03
CA THR A 196 -6.91 5.14 -3.86
C THR A 196 -6.76 4.02 -2.84
N VAL A 197 -5.58 3.85 -2.20
CA VAL A 197 -5.36 2.80 -1.20
C VAL A 197 -6.32 2.94 -0.02
N CYS A 198 -7.08 1.88 0.26
CA CYS A 198 -7.90 1.77 1.47
C CYS A 198 -7.01 1.53 2.69
N GLN A 199 -6.92 2.52 3.58
CA GLN A 199 -6.05 2.46 4.76
C GLN A 199 -6.43 1.30 5.70
N SER A 200 -7.72 1.02 5.90
CA SER A 200 -8.18 -0.09 6.74
C SER A 200 -7.69 -1.44 6.22
N LYS A 201 -7.76 -1.67 4.91
CA LYS A 201 -7.25 -2.91 4.29
C LYS A 201 -5.74 -3.01 4.39
N LEU A 202 -4.99 -1.91 4.22
CA LEU A 202 -3.53 -1.95 4.41
C LEU A 202 -3.20 -2.36 5.85
N ILE A 203 -3.82 -1.72 6.84
CA ILE A 203 -3.57 -2.01 8.26
C ILE A 203 -3.92 -3.46 8.58
N GLU A 204 -5.02 -3.98 8.04
CA GLU A 204 -5.39 -5.39 8.19
C GLU A 204 -4.28 -6.32 7.67
N VAL A 205 -3.79 -6.09 6.44
CA VAL A 205 -2.71 -6.88 5.85
C VAL A 205 -1.44 -6.80 6.71
N LEU A 206 -1.04 -5.60 7.14
CA LEU A 206 0.14 -5.40 7.99
C LEU A 206 0.00 -6.11 9.35
N SER A 207 -1.21 -6.13 9.93
CA SER A 207 -1.49 -6.76 11.23
C SER A 207 -1.45 -8.28 11.22
N ARG A 208 -1.51 -8.91 10.03
CA ARG A 208 -1.35 -10.36 9.89
C ARG A 208 0.08 -10.77 10.24
N THR A 209 1.06 -9.99 9.77
CA THR A 209 2.50 -10.24 9.96
C THR A 209 3.05 -9.56 11.22
N ILE A 210 2.70 -8.30 11.46
CA ILE A 210 3.21 -7.51 12.60
C ILE A 210 2.28 -7.69 13.80
N LYS A 211 2.80 -8.17 14.94
CA LYS A 211 2.03 -8.27 16.20
C LYS A 211 2.22 -7.10 17.17
N ASP A 212 3.27 -6.28 16.97
CA ASP A 212 3.49 -5.09 17.80
C ASP A 212 2.48 -3.97 17.46
N GLY A 213 1.44 -3.84 18.29
CA GLY A 213 0.40 -2.83 18.12
C GLY A 213 0.91 -1.39 18.18
N ARG A 214 2.06 -1.12 18.81
CA ARG A 214 2.65 0.23 18.86
C ARG A 214 3.15 0.64 17.48
N VAL A 215 3.76 -0.30 16.73
CA VAL A 215 4.25 -0.07 15.36
C VAL A 215 3.07 0.14 14.42
N ILE A 216 2.03 -0.69 14.51
CA ILE A 216 0.81 -0.53 13.71
C ILE A 216 0.15 0.83 13.98
N SER A 217 0.03 1.22 15.25
CA SER A 217 -0.52 2.52 15.64
C SER A 217 0.30 3.68 15.07
N LEU A 218 1.63 3.58 15.07
CA LEU A 218 2.51 4.59 14.49
C LEU A 218 2.34 4.69 12.97
N ILE A 219 2.28 3.57 12.25
CA ILE A 219 2.01 3.56 10.79
C ILE A 219 0.64 4.17 10.50
N HIS A 220 -0.39 3.79 11.27
CA HIS A 220 -1.73 4.35 11.11
C HIS A 220 -1.76 5.86 11.34
N LYS A 221 -0.98 6.39 12.29
CA LYS A 221 -0.83 7.84 12.49
C LYS A 221 -0.13 8.51 11.32
N TYR A 222 0.87 7.87 10.70
CA TYR A 222 1.53 8.40 9.50
C TYR A 222 0.57 8.50 8.31
N LEU A 223 -0.30 7.52 8.12
CA LEU A 223 -1.32 7.54 7.07
C LEU A 223 -2.35 8.67 7.30
N ASN A 224 -2.70 8.92 8.56
CA ASN A 224 -3.66 9.94 8.97
C ASN A 224 -3.06 11.34 9.23
N ALA A 225 -1.74 11.52 9.07
CA ALA A 225 -1.05 12.76 9.42
C ALA A 225 -1.55 13.98 8.63
N GLY A 226 -2.26 13.76 7.51
CA GLY A 226 -2.79 14.81 6.67
C GLY A 226 -1.73 15.46 5.78
N VAL A 227 -2.18 16.41 4.97
CA VAL A 227 -1.35 17.14 4.01
C VAL A 227 -1.54 18.63 4.23
N ILE A 228 -0.46 19.41 4.24
CA ILE A 228 -0.55 20.87 4.16
C ILE A 228 -0.31 21.30 2.71
N SER A 229 -1.30 22.00 2.15
CA SER A 229 -1.27 22.57 0.80
C SER A 229 -1.51 24.08 0.90
N ARG A 230 -0.54 24.90 0.45
CA ARG A 230 -0.63 26.37 0.47
C ARG A 230 -1.04 26.97 1.84
N GLY A 231 -0.58 26.35 2.93
CA GLY A 231 -0.88 26.81 4.30
C GLY A 231 -2.21 26.31 4.88
N VAL A 232 -3.00 25.56 4.10
CA VAL A 232 -4.25 24.94 4.56
C VAL A 232 -4.00 23.46 4.87
N PHE A 233 -4.49 23.01 6.02
CA PHE A 233 -4.48 21.60 6.40
C PHE A 233 -5.64 20.86 5.74
N GLU A 234 -5.31 19.80 5.00
CA GLU A 234 -6.25 18.87 4.40
C GLU A 234 -6.10 17.50 5.08
N ARG A 235 -7.22 16.91 5.50
CA ARG A 235 -7.22 15.56 6.08
C ARG A 235 -7.10 14.52 4.96
N THR A 236 -6.26 13.51 5.17
CA THR A 236 -6.13 12.37 4.26
C THR A 236 -7.04 11.23 4.74
N GLU A 237 -8.19 11.05 4.10
CA GLU A 237 -9.13 9.95 4.43
C GLU A 237 -8.85 8.68 3.61
N VAL A 238 -8.32 8.82 2.40
CA VAL A 238 -7.99 7.73 1.47
C VAL A 238 -6.62 7.98 0.86
N GLY A 239 -5.91 6.89 0.57
CA GLY A 239 -4.58 6.94 -0.04
C GLY A 239 -3.44 7.15 0.96
N MET A 240 -2.24 7.29 0.41
CA MET A 240 -0.98 7.37 1.13
C MET A 240 -0.11 8.48 0.55
N PRO A 241 0.57 9.27 1.40
CA PRO A 241 1.43 10.34 0.91
C PRO A 241 2.63 9.78 0.13
N GLN A 242 2.68 10.09 -1.16
CA GLN A 242 3.83 9.75 -2.01
C GLN A 242 5.07 10.51 -1.55
N GLY A 243 6.09 9.80 -1.04
CA GLY A 243 7.39 10.40 -0.69
C GLY A 243 8.00 10.00 0.65
N GLY A 244 7.20 9.40 1.55
CA GLY A 244 7.66 8.89 2.84
C GLY A 244 8.16 7.44 2.77
N LEU A 245 7.34 6.52 3.28
CA LEU A 245 7.63 5.09 3.42
C LEU A 245 7.92 4.36 2.09
N CYS A 246 7.49 4.92 0.96
CA CYS A 246 7.55 4.27 -0.36
C CYS A 246 8.86 4.52 -1.14
N LYS A 247 9.79 5.33 -0.60
CA LYS A 247 11.13 5.50 -1.18
C LYS A 247 12.13 4.68 -0.34
N ALA A 248 12.14 3.37 -0.54
CA ALA A 248 13.16 2.47 0.01
C ALA A 248 14.47 2.58 -0.79
#